data_AF-A0A7K0FPJ4-F1
#
_entry.id   AF-A0A7K0FPJ4-F1
#
_cell.length_a   1.000
_cell.length_b   1.000
_cell.length_c   1.000
_cell.angle_alpha   90.00
_cell.angle_beta   90.00
_cell.angle_gamma   90.00
#
_symmetry.space_group_name_H-M   'P 1'
#
loop_
_entity.id
_entity.type
_entity.pdbx_description
1 polymer ?
#
loop_
_entity_poly.entity_id
_entity_poly.type
_entity_poly.pdbx_seq_one_letter_code
_entity_poly.pdbx_strand_id
1 'polypeptide(L)'
;MNQLAEINQIEVFSTNFGSISHCPRTDLLTLKFSGKTVTYKYPCLQRLNKVINQVDLAKMTDASHSGLEIIFLCGAEDCFVLDIHEILGLKDLLHGTFTMFNLNSTIKDCLQRLI
;
A
#
# COMPACT_ATOMS: atom_id res chain seq x y z
N MET A 1 19.50 6.39 -7.74
CA MET A 1 18.23 5.66 -7.98
C MET A 1 18.10 5.42 -9.48
N ASN A 2 18.02 4.16 -9.92
CA ASN A 2 18.07 3.80 -11.35
C ASN A 2 16.80 4.21 -12.10
N GLN A 3 16.97 5.15 -13.03
CA GLN A 3 15.96 5.73 -13.91
C GLN A 3 15.24 4.71 -14.83
N LEU A 4 15.76 3.48 -14.93
CA LEU A 4 15.22 2.41 -15.79
C LEU A 4 14.02 1.65 -15.18
N ALA A 5 13.74 1.82 -13.88
CA ALA A 5 12.66 1.09 -13.21
C ALA A 5 11.26 1.70 -13.43
N GLU A 6 11.19 2.95 -13.92
CA GLU A 6 9.90 3.63 -14.16
C GLU A 6 9.19 3.15 -15.43
N ILE A 7 9.91 2.59 -16.40
CA ILE A 7 9.40 2.33 -17.76
C ILE A 7 8.52 1.07 -17.83
N ASN A 8 8.58 0.18 -16.83
CA ASN A 8 7.83 -1.09 -16.80
C ASN A 8 7.12 -1.31 -15.45
N GLN A 9 6.32 -0.33 -15.05
CA GLN A 9 5.40 -0.48 -13.92
C GLN A 9 3.97 -0.68 -14.43
N ILE A 10 3.34 -1.75 -13.98
CA ILE A 10 1.94 -2.04 -14.24
C ILE A 10 1.16 -1.56 -13.02
N GLU A 11 0.23 -0.63 -13.22
CA GLU A 11 -0.65 -0.19 -12.13
C GLU A 11 -1.48 -1.37 -11.62
N VAL A 12 -1.48 -1.57 -10.30
CA VAL A 12 -2.32 -2.57 -9.62
C VAL A 12 -3.63 -1.92 -9.22
N PHE A 13 -3.56 -0.77 -8.54
CA PHE A 13 -4.72 -0.03 -8.08
C PHE A 13 -4.35 1.43 -7.78
N SER A 14 -5.28 2.34 -7.98
CA SER A 14 -5.10 3.76 -7.72
C SER A 14 -6.36 4.40 -7.14
N THR A 15 -6.16 5.47 -6.37
CA THR A 15 -7.20 6.34 -5.80
C THR A 15 -6.75 7.79 -5.94
N ASN A 16 -7.59 8.73 -5.51
CA ASN A 16 -7.19 10.14 -5.43
C ASN A 16 -6.05 10.41 -4.43
N PHE A 17 -5.78 9.47 -3.50
CA PHE A 17 -4.73 9.62 -2.48
C PHE A 17 -3.38 9.04 -2.90
N GLY A 18 -3.35 8.16 -3.90
CA GLY A 18 -2.13 7.48 -4.30
C GLY A 18 -2.35 6.27 -5.19
N SER A 19 -1.26 5.57 -5.50
CA SER A 19 -1.28 4.38 -6.34
C SER A 19 -0.28 3.32 -5.90
N ILE A 20 -0.59 2.08 -6.24
CA ILE A 20 0.33 0.95 -6.14
C ILE A 20 0.53 0.36 -7.52
N SER A 21 1.79 0.23 -7.92
CA SER A 21 2.20 -0.39 -9.18
C SER A 21 3.16 -1.54 -8.94
N HIS A 22 3.12 -2.55 -9.79
CA HIS A 22 4.01 -3.71 -9.77
C HIS A 22 5.04 -3.60 -10.89
N CYS A 23 6.30 -3.93 -10.60
CA CYS A 23 7.33 -4.09 -11.61
C CYS A 23 7.55 -5.59 -11.88
N PRO A 24 7.12 -6.14 -13.03
CA PRO A 24 7.26 -7.57 -13.31
C PRO A 24 8.70 -8.07 -13.35
N ARG A 25 9.65 -7.17 -13.67
CA ARG A 25 11.07 -7.51 -13.78
C ARG A 25 11.72 -7.75 -12.42
N THR A 26 11.34 -6.97 -11.41
CA THR A 26 11.98 -6.99 -10.08
C THR A 26 11.10 -7.62 -9.01
N ASP A 27 9.83 -7.88 -9.34
CA ASP A 27 8.78 -8.32 -8.42
C ASP A 27 8.63 -7.40 -7.20
N LEU A 28 8.87 -6.10 -7.41
CA LEU A 28 8.70 -5.06 -6.41
C LEU A 28 7.41 -4.27 -6.67
N LEU A 29 6.80 -3.83 -5.58
CA LEU A 29 5.62 -2.99 -5.56
C LEU A 29 6.03 -1.57 -5.19
N THR A 30 5.67 -0.60 -6.01
CA THR A 30 5.89 0.82 -5.75
C THR A 30 4.62 1.44 -5.22
N LEU A 31 4.67 1.98 -4.01
CA LEU A 31 3.63 2.81 -3.41
C LEU A 31 3.97 4.28 -3.65
N LYS A 32 3.08 5.00 -4.31
CA LYS A 32 3.10 6.47 -4.37
C LYS A 32 1.98 6.99 -3.48
N PHE A 33 2.34 7.70 -2.41
CA PHE A 33 1.38 8.17 -1.40
C PHE A 33 1.93 9.38 -0.64
N SER A 34 1.11 10.42 -0.43
CA SER A 34 1.48 11.67 0.27
C SER A 34 2.85 12.23 -0.15
N GLY A 35 3.07 12.34 -1.47
CA GLY A 35 4.32 12.84 -2.04
C GLY A 35 5.55 11.93 -1.90
N LYS A 36 5.43 10.79 -1.19
CA LYS A 36 6.50 9.79 -1.05
C LYS A 36 6.34 8.68 -2.06
N THR A 37 7.47 8.16 -2.54
CA THR A 37 7.53 6.97 -3.38
C THR A 37 8.40 5.92 -2.70
N VAL A 38 7.80 4.79 -2.32
CA VAL A 38 8.49 3.73 -1.58
C VAL A 38 8.28 2.39 -2.29
N THR A 39 9.31 1.56 -2.32
CA THR A 39 9.25 0.21 -2.90
C THR A 39 9.20 -0.86 -1.81
N TYR A 40 8.34 -1.86 -2.03
CA TYR A 40 8.13 -2.97 -1.12
C TYR A 40 8.22 -4.29 -1.86
N LYS A 41 8.73 -5.32 -1.17
CA LYS A 41 8.34 -6.69 -1.47
C LYS A 41 6.91 -6.93 -0.99
N TYR A 42 6.19 -7.84 -1.62
CA TYR A 42 4.81 -8.18 -1.25
C TYR A 42 4.61 -8.44 0.26
N PRO A 43 5.46 -9.21 0.97
CA PRO A 43 5.29 -9.42 2.41
C PRO A 43 5.44 -8.14 3.25
N CYS A 44 6.26 -7.18 2.81
CA CYS A 44 6.39 -5.88 3.49
C CYS A 44 5.12 -5.04 3.31
N LEU A 45 4.53 -5.05 2.11
CA LEU A 45 3.26 -4.39 1.85
C LEU A 45 2.12 -5.02 2.66
N GLN A 46 2.12 -6.35 2.83
CA GLN A 46 1.16 -7.04 3.71
C GLN A 46 1.31 -6.61 5.18
N ARG A 47 2.54 -6.43 5.66
CA ARG A 47 2.77 -5.93 7.03
C ARG A 47 2.29 -4.49 7.17
N LEU A 48 2.57 -3.62 6.21
CA LEU A 48 2.03 -2.26 6.18
C LEU A 48 0.50 -2.29 6.29
N ASN A 49 -0.16 -3.10 5.47
CA ASN A 49 -1.62 -3.24 5.51
C ASN A 49 -2.14 -3.68 6.88
N LYS A 50 -1.45 -4.61 7.55
CA LYS A 50 -1.82 -5.02 8.91
C LYS A 50 -1.70 -3.86 9.91
N VAL A 51 -0.58 -3.13 9.89
CA VAL A 51 -0.33 -2.00 10.78
C VAL A 51 -1.37 -0.90 10.57
N ILE A 52 -1.60 -0.49 9.32
CA ILE A 52 -2.57 0.54 8.98
C ILE A 52 -4.00 0.13 9.38
N ASN A 53 -4.36 -1.14 9.22
CA ASN A 53 -5.69 -1.61 9.64
C ASN A 53 -5.89 -1.64 11.16
N GLN A 54 -4.81 -1.72 11.95
CA GLN A 54 -4.87 -1.71 13.41
C GLN A 54 -4.96 -0.30 14.03
N VAL A 55 -4.74 0.76 13.25
CA VAL A 55 -4.87 2.14 13.74
C VAL A 55 -6.30 2.42 14.20
N ASP A 56 -6.43 2.88 15.44
CA ASP A 56 -7.69 3.26 16.08
C ASP A 56 -8.06 4.71 15.71
N LEU A 57 -8.93 4.82 14.72
CA LEU A 57 -9.40 6.11 14.20
C LEU A 57 -10.20 6.91 15.24
N ALA A 58 -10.93 6.24 16.14
CA ALA A 58 -11.71 6.93 17.16
C ALA A 58 -10.78 7.64 18.14
N LYS A 59 -9.74 6.92 18.59
CA LYS A 59 -8.71 7.49 19.47
C LYS A 59 -7.98 8.68 18.84
N MET A 60 -7.76 8.68 17.53
CA MET A 60 -7.14 9.81 16.84
C MET A 60 -7.98 11.10 16.91
N THR A 61 -9.29 11.00 17.13
CA THR A 61 -10.19 12.16 17.26
C THR A 61 -10.33 12.69 18.69
N ASP A 62 -9.76 11.99 19.68
CA ASP A 62 -9.80 12.42 21.07
C ASP A 62 -8.93 13.68 21.27
N ALA A 63 -9.43 14.63 22.07
CA ALA A 63 -8.72 15.89 22.35
C ALA A 63 -7.37 15.71 23.06
N SER A 64 -7.15 14.54 23.69
CA SER A 64 -5.89 14.16 24.33
C SER A 64 -4.89 13.51 23.38
N HIS A 65 -5.30 13.21 22.14
CA HIS A 65 -4.46 12.65 21.10
C HIS A 65 -3.91 13.76 20.19
N SER A 66 -2.74 13.54 19.60
CA SER A 66 -2.12 14.50 18.66
C SER A 66 -2.83 14.57 17.29
N GLY A 67 -3.79 13.68 17.02
CA GLY A 67 -4.37 13.47 15.70
C GLY A 67 -3.42 12.87 14.65
N LEU A 68 -2.21 12.46 15.04
CA LEU A 68 -1.17 11.95 14.15
C LEU A 68 -0.73 10.54 14.55
N GLU A 69 -0.39 9.72 13.57
CA GLU A 69 0.15 8.37 13.73
C GLU A 69 1.49 8.23 13.03
N ILE A 70 2.45 7.61 13.71
CA ILE A 70 3.78 7.34 13.16
C ILE A 70 3.89 5.87 12.80
N ILE A 71 3.98 5.60 11.50
CA ILE A 71 4.05 4.24 10.96
C ILE A 71 5.48 3.95 10.51
N PHE A 72 6.12 3.03 11.25
CA PHE A 72 7.42 2.47 10.88
C PHE A 72 7.23 1.20 10.07
N LEU A 73 8.02 1.06 9.00
CA LEU A 73 8.10 -0.17 8.24
C LEU A 73 9.46 -0.81 8.46
N CYS A 74 9.44 -2.09 8.84
CA CYS A 74 10.64 -2.84 9.15
C CYS A 74 11.65 -2.78 7.99
N GLY A 75 12.80 -2.15 8.25
CA GLY A 75 13.89 -2.01 7.28
C GLY A 75 13.84 -0.77 6.38
N ALA A 76 12.90 0.16 6.60
CA ALA A 76 12.93 1.48 5.96
C ALA A 76 13.68 2.49 6.84
N GLU A 77 14.52 3.33 6.23
CA GLU A 77 15.13 4.49 6.90
C GLU A 77 14.08 5.59 7.16
N ASP A 78 12.98 5.56 6.41
CA ASP A 78 11.89 6.53 6.47
C ASP A 78 10.66 5.99 7.22
N CYS A 79 9.98 6.88 7.94
CA CYS A 79 8.66 6.65 8.52
C CYS A 79 7.59 7.48 7.81
N PHE A 80 6.33 7.07 7.96
CA PHE A 80 5.19 7.92 7.66
C PHE A 80 4.70 8.58 8.94
N VAL A 81 4.42 9.88 8.87
CA VAL A 81 3.69 10.61 9.90
C VAL A 81 2.39 11.02 9.23
N LEU A 82 1.29 10.41 9.66
CA LEU A 82 0.01 10.46 8.96
C LEU A 82 -1.06 11.05 9.85
N ASP A 83 -1.85 11.97 9.29
CA ASP A 83 -3.11 12.39 9.92
C ASP A 83 -4.24 11.38 9.65
N ILE A 84 -5.41 11.63 10.23
CA ILE A 84 -6.57 10.74 10.10
C ILE A 84 -7.04 10.59 8.64
N HIS A 85 -6.97 11.65 7.82
CA HIS A 85 -7.38 11.60 6.41
C HIS A 85 -6.40 10.76 5.61
N GLU A 86 -5.10 10.90 5.88
CA GLU A 86 -4.07 10.11 5.24
C GLU A 86 -4.16 8.64 5.66
N ILE A 87 -4.45 8.34 6.92
CA ILE A 87 -4.69 6.96 7.36
C ILE A 87 -5.91 6.37 6.62
N LEU A 88 -7.01 7.12 6.49
CA LEU A 88 -8.19 6.68 5.75
C LEU A 88 -7.88 6.46 4.25
N GLY A 89 -7.18 7.39 3.62
CA GLY A 89 -6.77 7.28 2.22
C GLY A 89 -5.83 6.09 1.98
N LEU A 90 -4.91 5.83 2.91
CA LEU A 90 -4.01 4.69 2.83
C LEU A 90 -4.75 3.35 3.09
N LYS A 91 -5.71 3.32 4.02
CA LYS A 91 -6.61 2.17 4.24
C LYS A 91 -7.36 1.82 2.96
N ASP A 92 -7.97 2.82 2.31
CA ASP A 92 -8.73 2.64 1.06
C ASP A 92 -7.85 2.12 -0.08
N LEU A 93 -6.71 2.77 -0.31
CA LEU A 93 -5.73 2.37 -1.33
C LEU A 93 -5.23 0.94 -1.12
N LEU A 94 -4.87 0.56 0.11
CA LEU A 94 -4.40 -0.80 0.42
C LEU A 94 -5.52 -1.82 0.28
N HIS A 95 -6.74 -1.50 0.73
CA HIS A 95 -7.88 -2.40 0.60
C HIS A 95 -8.20 -2.72 -0.87
N GLY A 96 -8.25 -1.72 -1.75
CA GLY A 96 -8.46 -1.95 -3.18
C GLY A 96 -7.31 -2.72 -3.83
N THR A 97 -6.07 -2.43 -3.42
CA THR A 97 -4.87 -3.16 -3.90
C THR A 97 -4.93 -4.64 -3.55
N PHE A 98 -5.22 -4.99 -2.29
CA PHE A 98 -5.31 -6.39 -1.87
C PHE A 98 -6.53 -7.11 -2.47
N THR A 99 -7.62 -6.39 -2.69
CA THR A 99 -8.76 -6.90 -3.45
C THR A 99 -8.35 -7.26 -4.87
N MET A 100 -7.57 -6.40 -5.55
CA MET A 100 -7.09 -6.67 -6.90
C MET A 100 -6.17 -7.89 -6.96
N PHE A 101 -5.29 -8.08 -5.97
CA PHE A 101 -4.48 -9.29 -5.88
C PHE A 101 -5.32 -10.56 -5.73
N ASN A 102 -6.34 -10.51 -4.86
CA ASN A 102 -7.24 -11.64 -4.64
C ASN A 102 -8.08 -11.96 -5.89
N LEU A 103 -8.56 -10.93 -6.61
CA LEU A 103 -9.27 -11.09 -7.88
C LEU A 103 -8.37 -11.75 -8.93
N ASN A 104 -7.14 -11.26 -9.08
CA ASN A 104 -6.16 -11.84 -10.00
C ASN A 104 -5.87 -13.32 -9.68
N SER A 105 -5.77 -13.67 -8.39
CA SER A 105 -5.62 -15.07 -7.98
C SER A 105 -6.85 -15.90 -8.33
N THR A 106 -8.05 -15.39 -8.00
CA THR A 106 -9.32 -16.10 -8.24
C THR A 106 -9.55 -16.36 -9.73
N ILE A 107 -9.27 -15.37 -10.59
CA ILE A 107 -9.40 -15.51 -12.05
C ILE A 107 -8.44 -16.57 -12.57
N LYS A 108 -7.17 -16.55 -12.13
CA LYS A 108 -6.17 -17.56 -12.51
C LYS A 108 -6.60 -18.96 -12.10
N ASP A 109 -7.08 -19.12 -10.87
CA ASP A 109 -7.57 -20.41 -10.36
C ASP A 109 -8.75 -20.93 -11.17
N CYS A 110 -9.69 -20.05 -11.54
CA CYS A 110 -10.82 -20.41 -12.39
C CYS A 110 -10.38 -20.83 -13.79
N LEU A 111 -9.46 -20.09 -14.42
CA LEU A 111 -8.95 -20.42 -15.76
C LEU A 111 -8.16 -21.74 -15.77
N GLN A 112 -7.39 -22.02 -14.74
CA GLN A 112 -6.63 -23.27 -14.61
C GLN A 112 -7.52 -24.51 -14.43
N ARG A 113 -8.75 -24.35 -13.93
CA ARG A 113 -9.71 -25.47 -13.80
C ARG A 113 -10.41 -25.83 -15.12
N LEU A 114 -10.34 -24.95 -16.13
CA LEU A 114 -11.00 -25.15 -17.43
C LEU A 114 -10.09 -25.82 -18.47
N ILE A 115 -8.80 -25.99 -18.17
CA ILE A 115 -7.77 -26.60 -19.01
C ILE A 115 -7.40 -27.95 -18.40
#